data_AF-A0A3D2BN20-F1
#
_entry.id   AF-A0A3D2BN20-F1
#
_cell.length_a   1.000
_cell.length_b   1.000
_cell.length_c   1.000
_cell.angle_alpha   90.00
_cell.angle_beta   90.00
_cell.angle_gamma   90.00
#
_symmetry.space_group_name_H-M   'P 1'
#
loop_
_entity.id
_entity.type
_entity.pdbx_description
1 polymer ?
#
loop_
_entity_poly.entity_id
_entity_poly.type
_entity_poly.pdbx_seq_one_letter_code
_entity_poly.pdbx_strand_id
1 'polypeptide(L)'
;MEKRSCHLPLEVSCVACHYLVFKDKDEAFFEICPVCGWQNEGTTGDKYSGCNHSTLADYRQTVDFEQNCLQGATFYMKTPY
;
A
#
# COMPACT_ATOMS: atom_id res chain seq x y z
N MET A 1 -19.75 -26.18 7.14
CA MET A 1 -18.57 -25.30 7.31
C MET A 1 -18.27 -24.68 5.97
N GLU A 2 -18.87 -23.52 5.66
CA GLU A 2 -18.52 -22.76 4.46
C GLU A 2 -17.12 -22.17 4.66
N LYS A 3 -16.13 -22.67 3.91
CA LYS A 3 -14.86 -21.97 3.74
C LYS A 3 -15.13 -20.79 2.79
N ARG A 4 -15.71 -19.70 3.30
CA ARG A 4 -15.72 -18.44 2.55
C ARG A 4 -14.29 -17.94 2.53
N SER A 5 -13.62 -18.14 1.41
CA SER A 5 -12.34 -17.52 1.08
C SER A 5 -12.53 -16.01 1.22
N CYS A 6 -11.96 -15.41 2.27
CA CYS A 6 -12.20 -14.02 2.64
C CYS A 6 -11.52 -13.00 1.71
N HIS A 7 -10.92 -13.42 0.60
CA HIS A 7 -10.11 -12.55 -0.24
C HIS A 7 -10.77 -12.46 -1.61
N LEU A 8 -11.53 -11.38 -1.82
CA LEU A 8 -11.66 -10.82 -3.15
C LEU A 8 -10.22 -10.62 -3.70
N PRO A 9 -9.98 -10.89 -5.00
CA PRO A 9 -8.65 -10.66 -5.56
C PRO A 9 -8.30 -9.19 -5.40
N LEU A 10 -7.17 -8.91 -4.73
CA LEU A 10 -6.60 -7.56 -4.65
C LEU A 10 -5.84 -7.31 -5.96
N GLU A 11 -6.19 -6.24 -6.66
CA GLU A 11 -5.68 -5.96 -8.01
C GLU A 11 -4.92 -4.63 -8.09
N VAL A 12 -5.10 -3.74 -7.11
CA VAL A 12 -4.43 -2.43 -7.08
C VAL A 12 -3.30 -2.45 -6.06
N SER A 13 -2.11 -2.09 -6.52
CA SER A 13 -0.92 -1.99 -5.69
C SER A 13 -0.77 -0.61 -5.05
N CYS A 14 -0.27 -0.59 -3.82
CA CYS A 14 0.11 0.66 -3.17
C CYS A 14 1.32 1.29 -3.89
N VAL A 15 1.24 2.59 -4.18
CA VAL A 15 2.31 3.33 -4.85
C VAL A 15 3.61 3.41 -4.05
N ALA A 16 3.56 3.24 -2.72
CA ALA A 16 4.74 3.28 -1.87
C ALA A 16 5.46 1.93 -1.79
N CYS A 17 4.73 0.86 -1.47
CA CYS A 17 5.31 -0.45 -1.16
C CYS A 17 5.06 -1.53 -2.23
N HIS A 18 4.20 -1.26 -3.21
CA HIS A 18 3.89 -2.11 -4.37
C HIS A 18 3.27 -3.48 -4.03
N TYR A 19 2.72 -3.62 -2.82
CA TYR A 19 1.85 -4.75 -2.49
C TYR A 19 0.44 -4.53 -3.03
N LEU A 20 -0.17 -5.60 -3.56
CA LEU A 20 -1.58 -5.64 -3.95
C LEU A 20 -2.44 -5.60 -2.69
N VAL A 21 -3.14 -4.50 -2.45
CA VAL A 21 -3.82 -4.23 -1.17
C VAL A 21 -5.27 -3.75 -1.32
N PHE A 22 -5.71 -3.37 -2.52
CA PHE A 22 -7.08 -2.93 -2.77
C PHE A 22 -7.70 -3.70 -3.95
N LYS A 23 -9.02 -3.83 -3.95
CA LYS A 23 -9.75 -4.54 -5.02
C LYS A 23 -9.73 -3.77 -6.33
N ASP A 24 -9.95 -2.45 -6.27
CA ASP A 24 -10.03 -1.57 -7.43
C ASP A 24 -9.56 -0.15 -7.09
N LYS A 25 -9.51 0.72 -8.11
CA LYS A 25 -8.97 2.09 -7.96
C LYS A 25 -9.90 3.01 -7.18
N ASP A 26 -11.20 2.75 -7.20
CA ASP A 26 -12.19 3.58 -6.51
C ASP A 26 -12.11 3.30 -5.01
N GLU A 27 -11.99 2.03 -4.61
CA GLU A 27 -11.71 1.65 -3.22
C GLU A 27 -10.34 2.14 -2.75
N ALA A 28 -9.31 2.10 -3.62
CA ALA A 28 -7.97 2.52 -3.23
C ALA A 28 -7.85 4.04 -2.95
N PHE A 29 -8.79 4.86 -3.39
CA PHE A 29 -8.68 6.32 -3.32
C PHE A 29 -8.99 6.83 -1.90
N PHE A 30 -8.09 7.66 -1.36
CA PHE A 30 -8.07 8.12 0.04
C PHE A 30 -7.81 7.08 1.12
N GLU A 31 -7.68 5.80 0.76
CA GLU A 31 -7.39 4.74 1.71
C GLU A 31 -5.92 4.67 2.14
N ILE A 32 -5.72 4.15 3.34
CA ILE A 32 -4.40 3.92 3.94
C ILE A 32 -3.96 2.50 3.60
N CYS A 33 -2.76 2.36 3.01
CA CYS A 33 -2.20 1.06 2.70
C CYS A 33 -2.03 0.22 3.98
N PRO A 34 -2.67 -0.96 4.09
CA PRO A 34 -2.57 -1.81 5.29
C PRO A 34 -1.20 -2.47 5.46
N VAL A 35 -0.34 -2.40 4.43
CA VAL A 35 1.02 -2.91 4.51
C VAL A 35 1.96 -1.85 5.06
N CYS A 36 2.13 -0.73 4.36
CA CYS A 36 3.15 0.25 4.74
C CYS A 36 2.61 1.38 5.62
N GLY A 37 1.33 1.75 5.48
CA GLY A 37 0.73 2.92 6.13
C GLY A 37 0.65 4.17 5.25
N TRP A 38 1.08 4.11 3.99
CA TRP A 38 0.94 5.24 3.06
C TRP A 38 -0.52 5.49 2.67
N GLN A 39 -1.00 6.72 2.84
CA GLN A 39 -2.33 7.13 2.39
C GLN A 39 -2.31 7.52 0.91
N ASN A 40 -3.19 6.93 0.11
CA ASN A 40 -3.35 7.27 -1.29
C ASN A 40 -4.25 8.50 -1.46
N GLU A 41 -3.65 9.69 -1.52
CA GLU A 41 -4.38 10.95 -1.78
C GLU A 41 -4.40 11.34 -3.27
N GLY A 42 -4.10 10.40 -4.19
CA GLY A 42 -4.10 10.66 -5.63
C GLY A 42 -2.88 11.43 -6.16
N THR A 43 -1.88 11.68 -5.31
CA THR A 43 -0.60 12.26 -5.73
C THR A 43 0.19 11.28 -6.59
N THR A 44 0.72 11.77 -7.70
CA THR A 44 1.54 10.98 -8.64
C THR A 44 3.00 11.39 -8.59
N GLY A 45 3.89 10.41 -8.73
CA GLY A 45 5.34 10.60 -8.66
C GLY A 45 5.80 10.98 -7.25
N ASP A 46 6.95 11.62 -7.15
CA ASP A 46 7.61 11.94 -5.87
C ASP A 46 7.23 13.33 -5.32
N LYS A 47 5.99 13.76 -5.55
CA LYS A 47 5.49 15.02 -5.00
C LYS A 47 5.32 14.91 -3.49
N TYR A 48 5.51 16.03 -2.79
CA TYR A 48 5.22 16.09 -1.36
C TYR A 48 3.76 15.75 -1.10
N SER A 49 3.53 14.83 -0.17
CA SER A 49 2.21 14.38 0.21
C SER A 49 1.72 15.13 1.45
N GLY A 50 0.52 15.70 1.34
CA GLY A 50 -0.12 16.42 2.43
C GLY A 50 -0.55 15.47 3.55
N CYS A 51 -1.20 14.36 3.23
CA CYS A 51 -1.62 13.38 4.24
C CYS A 51 -0.45 12.64 4.89
N ASN A 52 0.63 12.37 4.15
CA ASN A 52 1.77 11.60 4.65
C ASN A 52 2.90 12.48 5.22
N HIS A 53 2.77 13.81 5.14
CA HIS A 53 3.78 14.80 5.53
C HIS A 53 5.20 14.53 4.97
N SER A 54 5.31 13.88 3.83
CA SER A 54 6.59 13.43 3.25
C SER A 54 6.48 13.22 1.73
N THR A 55 7.62 13.15 1.05
CA THR A 55 7.67 12.59 -0.32
C THR A 55 7.67 11.06 -0.26
N LEU A 56 7.38 10.39 -1.39
CA LEU A 56 7.49 8.93 -1.44
C LEU A 56 8.94 8.47 -1.21
N ALA A 57 9.92 9.22 -1.73
CA ALA A 57 11.33 8.94 -1.56
C ALA A 57 11.76 9.03 -0.09
N ASP A 58 11.33 10.06 0.64
CA ASP A 58 11.64 10.23 2.07
C ASP A 58 10.96 9.13 2.90
N TYR A 59 9.69 8.87 2.63
CA TYR A 59 8.91 7.88 3.35
C TYR A 59 9.48 6.46 3.24
N ARG A 60 9.92 6.06 2.04
CA ARG A 60 10.55 4.73 1.80
C ARG A 60 11.88 4.54 2.53
N GLN A 61 12.50 5.61 3.04
CA GLN A 61 13.75 5.54 3.81
C GLN A 61 13.51 5.41 5.32
N THR A 62 12.25 5.44 5.77
CA THR A 62 11.92 5.31 7.20
C THR A 62 12.06 3.87 7.70
N VAL A 63 12.43 3.73 8.97
CA VAL A 63 12.50 2.41 9.64
C VAL A 63 11.12 1.75 9.68
N ASP A 64 10.07 2.54 9.91
CA ASP A 64 8.69 2.04 9.97
C ASP A 64 8.28 1.43 8.62
N PHE A 65 8.60 2.08 7.50
CA PHE A 65 8.32 1.54 6.18
C PHE A 65 8.99 0.17 5.97
N GLU A 66 10.27 0.05 6.33
CA GLU A 66 11.03 -1.20 6.20
C GLU A 66 10.41 -2.32 7.03
N GLN A 67 10.19 -2.07 8.33
CA GLN A 67 9.62 -3.07 9.25
C GLN A 67 8.21 -3.51 8.83
N ASN A 68 7.38 -2.56 8.45
CA ASN A 68 6.02 -2.83 7.98
C ASN A 68 6.02 -3.68 6.69
N CYS A 69 6.92 -3.38 5.75
CA CYS A 69 7.05 -4.17 4.52
C CYS A 69 7.58 -5.60 4.77
N LEU A 70 8.47 -5.78 5.74
CA LEU A 70 8.97 -7.10 6.15
C LEU A 70 7.84 -7.95 6.74
N GLN A 71 7.00 -7.37 7.60
CA GLN A 71 5.85 -8.06 8.17
C GLN A 71 4.78 -8.36 7.10
N GLY A 72 4.47 -7.39 6.25
CA GLY A 72 3.46 -7.52 5.19
C GLY A 72 3.79 -8.56 4.14
N ALA A 73 5.07 -8.87 3.92
CA ALA A 73 5.53 -9.91 2.98
C ALA A 73 4.94 -11.30 3.26
N THR A 74 4.47 -11.55 4.48
CA THR A 74 3.86 -12.83 4.87
C THR A 74 2.38 -12.95 4.49
N PHE A 75 1.71 -11.83 4.20
CA PHE A 75 0.26 -11.78 3.96
C PHE A 75 -0.11 -11.28 2.55
N TYR A 76 0.74 -10.46 1.94
CA TYR A 76 0.42 -9.77 0.69
C TYR A 76 1.38 -10.13 -0.44
N MET A 77 0.86 -10.15 -1.66
CA MET A 77 1.66 -10.33 -2.87
C MET A 77 2.16 -8.97 -3.39
N LYS A 78 3.42 -8.93 -3.80
CA LYS A 78 4.06 -7.74 -4.35
C LYS A 78 4.05 -7.81 -5.87
N THR A 79 3.73 -6.70 -6.55
CA THR A 79 3.80 -6.63 -8.00
C THR A 79 5.27 -6.59 -8.43
N PRO A 80 5.69 -7.37 -9.44
CA PRO A 80 6.98 -7.16 -10.08
C PRO A 80 6.95 -5.79 -10.76
N TYR A 81 7.99 -5.00 -10.51
CA TYR A 81 8.19 -3.70 -11.16
C TYR A 81 8.54 -3.86 -12.63
#